data_AF-A0A935KCA4-F1
#
_entry.id   AF-A0A935KCA4-F1
#
_cell.length_a   1.000
_cell.length_b   1.000
_cell.length_c   1.000
_cell.angle_alpha   90.00
_cell.angle_beta   90.00
_cell.angle_gamma   90.00
#
_symmetry.space_group_name_H-M   'P 1'
#
loop_
_entity.id
_entity.type
_entity.pdbx_description
1 polymer ?
#
loop_
_entity_poly.entity_id
_entity_poly.type
_entity_poly.pdbx_seq_one_letter_code
_entity_poly.pdbx_strand_id
1 'polypeptide(L)'
;MATTAKVAFFKNEFVVELDDGRHLEQSDLQALANDLYRAGVHANNIEYEWRPGHRMITAGQQVALRAALRHQEKKYQGLSIAA
;
A
#
# COMPACT_ATOMS: atom_id res chain seq x y z
N MET A 1 1.92 12.25 12.23
CA MET A 1 2.69 12.29 10.97
C MET A 1 2.09 11.25 10.07
N ALA A 2 1.96 11.53 8.77
CA ALA A 2 1.37 10.57 7.85
C ALA A 2 2.49 9.64 7.36
N THR A 3 2.39 8.34 7.66
CA THR A 3 3.37 7.34 7.22
C THR A 3 3.33 7.23 5.69
N THR A 4 4.51 7.23 5.09
CA THR A 4 4.72 7.06 3.64
C THR A 4 5.26 5.67 3.32
N ALA A 5 4.97 5.20 2.11
CA ALA A 5 5.36 3.87 1.66
C ALA A 5 5.89 3.90 0.23
N LYS A 6 7.03 3.22 0.01
CA LYS A 6 7.57 2.94 -1.32
C LYS A 6 7.26 1.51 -1.69
N VAL A 7 6.60 1.31 -2.83
CA VAL A 7 6.17 -0.01 -3.29
C VAL A 7 6.97 -0.41 -4.53
N ALA A 8 7.54 -1.61 -4.49
CA ALA A 8 8.22 -2.25 -5.61
C ALA A 8 7.63 -3.66 -5.83
N PHE A 9 7.88 -4.28 -7.00
CA PHE A 9 7.41 -5.63 -7.29
C PHE A 9 8.56 -6.58 -7.62
N PHE A 10 8.74 -7.60 -6.78
CA PHE A 10 9.86 -8.53 -6.83
C PHE A 10 9.36 -9.96 -6.64
N LYS A 11 9.87 -10.91 -7.46
CA LYS A 11 9.53 -12.34 -7.33
C LYS A 11 8.04 -12.66 -7.14
N ASN A 12 7.18 -11.94 -7.86
CA ASN A 12 5.72 -12.08 -7.80
C ASN A 12 5.06 -11.57 -6.50
N GLU A 13 5.76 -10.71 -5.77
CA GLU A 13 5.29 -10.08 -4.54
C GLU A 13 5.49 -8.56 -4.59
N PHE A 14 4.58 -7.86 -3.93
CA PHE A 14 4.73 -6.45 -3.62
C PHE A 14 5.58 -6.31 -2.37
N VAL A 15 6.71 -5.65 -2.52
CA VAL A 15 7.62 -5.32 -1.43
C VAL A 15 7.44 -3.85 -1.11
N VAL A 16 7.21 -3.55 0.16
CA VAL A 16 7.02 -2.19 0.65
C VAL A 16 8.10 -1.86 1.65
N GLU A 17 8.60 -0.64 1.55
CA GLU A 17 9.45 0.00 2.54
C GLU A 17 8.70 1.22 3.09
N LEU A 18 8.48 1.21 4.40
CA LEU A 18 7.88 2.32 5.14
C LEU A 18 8.97 3.32 5.54
N ASP A 19 8.60 4.59 5.73
CA ASP A 19 9.55 5.63 6.19
C ASP A 19 10.16 5.39 7.58
N ASP A 20 9.54 4.52 8.38
CA ASP A 20 10.05 4.07 9.68
C ASP A 20 11.03 2.89 9.56
N GLY A 21 11.38 2.47 8.33
CA GLY A 21 12.31 1.37 8.05
C GLY A 21 11.71 -0.02 8.17
N ARG A 22 10.39 -0.15 8.43
CA ARG A 22 9.72 -1.45 8.36
C ARG A 22 9.49 -1.88 6.92
N HIS A 23 9.46 -3.19 6.72
CA HIS A 23 9.17 -3.81 5.43
C HIS A 23 7.90 -4.64 5.50
N LEU A 24 7.12 -4.61 4.42
CA LEU A 24 5.94 -5.46 4.23
C LEU A 24 6.08 -6.19 2.90
N GLU A 25 5.68 -7.45 2.88
CA GLU A 25 5.69 -8.28 1.67
C GLU A 25 4.34 -8.95 1.52
N GLN A 26 3.70 -8.76 0.36
CA GLN A 26 2.40 -9.35 0.08
C GLN A 26 2.29 -9.69 -1.40
N SER A 27 1.75 -10.88 -1.72
CA SER A 27 1.49 -11.26 -3.11
C SER A 27 0.16 -10.72 -3.63
N ASP A 28 -0.77 -10.38 -2.72
CA ASP A 28 -2.11 -9.89 -3.03
C ASP A 28 -2.27 -8.39 -2.72
N LEU A 29 -2.92 -7.66 -3.64
CA LEU A 29 -3.11 -6.21 -3.52
C LEU A 29 -4.07 -5.83 -2.39
N GLN A 30 -5.06 -6.68 -2.09
CA GLN A 30 -6.05 -6.40 -1.05
C GLN A 30 -5.47 -6.65 0.35
N ALA A 31 -4.69 -7.73 0.50
CA ALA A 31 -3.88 -7.99 1.69
C ALA A 31 -2.88 -6.84 1.93
N LEU A 32 -2.17 -6.42 0.88
CA LEU A 32 -1.25 -5.30 0.97
C LEU A 32 -1.93 -4.00 1.40
N ALA A 33 -3.08 -3.68 0.81
CA ALA A 33 -3.84 -2.48 1.17
C ALA A 33 -4.27 -2.50 2.65
N ASN A 34 -4.63 -3.67 3.19
CA ASN A 34 -4.98 -3.82 4.59
C ASN A 34 -3.76 -3.59 5.49
N ASP A 35 -2.61 -4.20 5.17
CA ASP A 35 -1.39 -4.05 5.96
C ASP A 35 -0.85 -2.61 5.94
N LEU A 36 -0.88 -1.96 4.76
CA LEU A 36 -0.55 -0.54 4.60
C LEU A 36 -1.45 0.35 5.45
N TYR A 37 -2.77 0.11 5.41
CA TYR A 37 -3.72 0.88 6.22
C TYR A 37 -3.46 0.71 7.72
N ARG A 38 -3.23 -0.52 8.18
CA ARG A 38 -2.88 -0.83 9.58
C ARG A 38 -1.55 -0.21 10.01
N ALA A 39 -0.63 -0.03 9.07
CA ALA A 39 0.63 0.68 9.28
C ALA A 39 0.47 2.21 9.28
N GLY A 40 -0.72 2.76 9.04
CA GLY A 40 -0.99 4.19 9.01
C GLY A 40 -0.72 4.86 7.66
N VAL A 41 -0.53 4.07 6.60
CA VAL A 41 -0.30 4.57 5.24
C VAL A 41 -1.64 4.87 4.57
N HIS A 42 -1.77 6.10 4.08
CA HIS A 42 -2.92 6.55 3.32
C HIS A 42 -2.73 6.39 1.82
N ALA A 43 -3.82 6.33 1.06
CA ALA A 43 -3.79 6.12 -0.38
C ALA A 43 -2.98 7.17 -1.16
N ASN A 44 -2.87 8.39 -0.62
CA ASN A 44 -2.11 9.48 -1.21
C ASN A 44 -0.61 9.46 -0.83
N ASN A 45 -0.22 8.63 0.13
CA ASN A 45 1.15 8.55 0.66
C ASN A 45 1.93 7.35 0.12
N ILE A 46 1.47 6.79 -1.01
CA ILE A 46 2.15 5.71 -1.70
C ILE A 46 2.94 6.27 -2.88
N GLU A 47 4.21 5.91 -2.90
CA GLU A 47 5.11 6.07 -4.03
C GLU A 47 5.42 4.71 -4.65
N TYR A 48 5.55 4.67 -5.97
CA TYR A 48 5.91 3.47 -6.70
C TYR A 48 7.33 3.59 -7.21
N GLU A 49 8.18 2.66 -6.80
CA GLU A 49 9.59 2.68 -7.13
C GLU A 49 9.92 1.56 -8.11
N TRP A 50 10.68 1.90 -9.15
CA TRP A 50 11.32 0.91 -10.00
C TRP A 50 12.75 0.68 -9.52
N ARG A 51 13.13 -0.59 -9.35
CA ARG A 51 14.49 -1.00 -8.96
C ARG A 51 15.06 -1.96 -10.01
N PRO A 52 16.37 -1.92 -10.31
CA PRO A 52 17.00 -2.91 -11.18
C PRO A 52 16.74 -4.35 -10.68
N GLY A 53 16.34 -5.25 -11.58
CA GLY A 53 15.99 -6.63 -11.23
C GLY A 53 14.57 -6.82 -10.67
N HIS A 54 13.81 -5.74 -10.48
CA HIS A 54 12.41 -5.79 -10.10
C HIS A 54 11.52 -5.62 -11.35
N ARG A 55 10.35 -6.26 -11.33
CA ARG A 55 9.37 -6.04 -12.39
C ARG A 55 8.65 -4.71 -12.12
N MET A 56 8.34 -4.00 -13.19
CA MET A 56 7.63 -2.72 -13.10
C MET A 56 6.20 -2.94 -12.59
N ILE A 57 5.77 -2.11 -11.63
CA ILE A 57 4.37 -2.04 -11.23
C ILE A 57 3.59 -1.34 -12.33
N THR A 58 2.56 -2.00 -12.85
CA THR A 58 1.75 -1.46 -13.95
C THR A 58 0.80 -0.38 -13.44
N ALA A 59 0.42 0.57 -14.29
CA ALA A 59 -0.57 1.60 -13.95
C ALA A 59 -1.89 1.00 -13.42
N GLY A 60 -2.33 -0.14 -13.98
CA GLY A 60 -3.49 -0.88 -13.48
C GLY A 60 -3.33 -1.35 -12.04
N GLN A 61 -2.16 -1.90 -11.69
CA GLN A 61 -1.85 -2.30 -10.31
C GLN A 61 -1.77 -1.09 -9.37
N GLN A 62 -1.21 0.04 -9.82
CA GLN A 62 -1.16 1.27 -9.01
C GLN A 62 -2.57 1.80 -8.70
N VAL A 63 -3.45 1.81 -9.70
CA VAL A 63 -4.85 2.23 -9.53
C VAL A 63 -5.59 1.26 -8.61
N ALA A 64 -5.40 -0.05 -8.79
CA ALA A 64 -6.03 -1.07 -7.96
C ALA A 64 -5.61 -0.96 -6.48
N LEU A 65 -4.31 -0.77 -6.20
CA LEU A 65 -3.81 -0.59 -4.83
C LEU A 65 -4.41 0.66 -4.17
N ARG A 66 -4.40 1.79 -4.88
CA ARG A 66 -5.00 3.04 -4.38
C ARG A 66 -6.49 2.91 -4.13
N ALA A 67 -7.22 2.22 -5.02
CA ALA A 67 -8.63 1.96 -4.84
C ALA A 67 -8.90 1.09 -3.62
N ALA A 68 -8.12 0.02 -3.42
CA ALA A 68 -8.22 -0.87 -2.27
C ALA A 68 -7.95 -0.12 -0.95
N LEU A 69 -6.93 0.74 -0.89
CA LEU A 69 -6.65 1.56 0.29
C LEU A 69 -7.75 2.57 0.58
N ARG A 70 -8.25 3.28 -0.43
CA ARG A 70 -9.40 4.19 -0.27
C ARG A 70 -10.63 3.47 0.24
N HIS A 71 -10.84 2.22 -0.16
CA HIS A 71 -11.93 1.41 0.36
C HIS A 71 -11.74 1.11 1.85
N GLN A 72 -10.52 0.75 2.29
CA GLN A 72 -10.21 0.57 3.72
C GLN A 72 -10.42 1.86 4.51
N GLU A 73 -9.87 2.98 4.04
CA GLU A 73 -10.02 4.29 4.69
C GLU A 73 -11.49 4.63 4.94
N LYS A 74 -12.35 4.46 3.93
CA LYS A 74 -13.80 4.70 4.06
C LYS A 74 -14.47 3.74 5.03
N LYS A 75 -14.12 2.45 4.98
CA LYS A 75 -14.70 1.42 5.85
C LYS A 75 -14.44 1.74 7.33
N TYR A 76 -13.21 2.12 7.66
CA TYR A 76 -12.83 2.43 9.04
C TYR A 76 -13.23 3.84 9.48
N GLN A 77 -13.25 4.83 8.57
CA GLN A 77 -13.87 6.13 8.88
C GLN A 77 -15.34 5.97 9.24
N GLY A 78 -16.11 5.18 8.48
CA GLY A 78 -17.52 4.91 8.77
C GLY A 78 -17.77 4.21 10.12
N LEU A 79 -16.81 3.40 10.58
CA LEU A 79 -16.86 2.76 11.91
C LEU A 79 -16.56 3.75 13.04
N SER A 80 -15.66 4.72 12.83
CA SER A 80 -15.29 5.72 13.85
C SER A 80 -16.35 6.80 14.11
N ILE A 81 -17.31 6.99 13.20
CA ILE A 81 -18.42 7.97 13.37
C ILE A 81 -19.65 7.37 14.06
N ALA A 82 -19.65 6.06 14.35
CA ALA A 82 -20.78 5.33 14.91
C ALA A 82 -20.64 5.02 16.42
N ALA A 83 -19.72 5.67 17.13
CA ALA A 83 -19.45 5.49 18.55
C ALA A 83 -19.89 6.70 19.39
#